data_AF-A0A7S2XAX6-F1
#
_entry.id   AF-A0A7S2XAX6-F1
#
_cell.length_a   1.000
_cell.length_b   1.000
_cell.length_c   1.000
_cell.angle_alpha   90.00
_cell.angle_beta   90.00
_cell.angle_gamma   90.00
#
_symmetry.space_group_name_H-M   'P 1'
#
loop_
_entity.id
_entity.type
_entity.pdbx_description
1 polymer ?
#
loop_
_entity_poly.entity_id
_entity_poly.type
_entity_poly.pdbx_seq_one_letter_code
_entity_poly.pdbx_strand_id
1 'polypeptide(L)'
;ANCAHLYWPSGRGGSDLQERRNDKKLLKCLQRALKAANECIKDQVEMFVMILNKYLFFFERRCPTIGMKYLQGLICLIEEHLQQLEDDENGRRIRAYYANTIKHIKSKQMEPGSPYNELDVDRVSAP
;
A
#
# COMPACT_ATOMS: atom_id res chain seq x y z
N ALA A 1 -1.02 2.87 -11.26
CA ALA A 1 0.27 3.16 -10.59
C ALA A 1 1.48 2.43 -11.20
N ASN A 2 1.53 2.18 -12.53
CA ASN A 2 2.66 1.46 -13.15
C ASN A 2 3.92 2.32 -13.31
N CYS A 3 3.80 3.65 -13.28
CA CYS A 3 4.93 4.58 -13.39
C CYS A 3 5.86 4.55 -12.16
N ALA A 4 5.42 4.01 -11.01
CA ALA A 4 6.26 3.89 -9.82
C ALA A 4 7.50 3.00 -10.08
N HIS A 5 7.32 1.93 -10.87
CA HIS A 5 8.41 1.03 -11.26
C HIS A 5 9.43 1.65 -12.21
N LEU A 6 9.07 2.72 -12.92
CA LEU A 6 10.02 3.49 -13.75
C LEU A 6 11.07 4.21 -12.88
N TYR A 7 10.64 4.70 -11.71
CA TYR A 7 11.50 5.41 -10.77
C TYR A 7 12.15 4.51 -9.73
N TRP A 8 11.70 3.25 -9.64
CA TRP A 8 12.27 2.23 -8.78
C TRP A 8 12.28 0.86 -9.47
N PRO A 9 13.16 0.70 -10.49
CA PRO A 9 13.24 -0.53 -11.25
C PRO A 9 13.66 -1.69 -10.34
N SER A 10 13.00 -2.84 -10.53
CA SER A 10 13.05 -3.97 -9.59
C SER A 10 13.73 -5.23 -10.15
N GLY A 11 14.46 -5.12 -11.27
CA GLY A 11 15.17 -6.23 -11.91
C GLY A 11 16.58 -6.49 -11.34
N ARG A 12 17.14 -7.66 -11.65
CA ARG A 12 18.56 -8.02 -11.40
C ARG A 12 19.52 -7.34 -12.39
N GLY A 13 19.25 -6.09 -12.76
CA GLY A 13 20.27 -5.29 -13.46
C GLY A 13 21.29 -4.85 -12.44
N GLY A 14 22.56 -4.82 -12.83
CA GLY A 14 23.68 -4.44 -11.96
C GLY A 14 23.54 -3.02 -11.37
N SER A 15 24.66 -2.49 -10.86
CA SER A 15 24.78 -1.16 -10.25
C SER A 15 23.97 -0.04 -10.94
N ASP A 16 23.88 -0.06 -12.28
CA ASP A 16 23.16 0.94 -13.08
C ASP A 16 21.65 1.09 -12.78
N LEU A 17 20.95 0.03 -12.36
CA LEU A 17 19.52 0.14 -12.00
C LEU A 17 19.33 0.78 -10.63
N GLN A 18 20.30 0.61 -9.73
CA GLN A 18 20.28 1.23 -8.42
C GLN A 18 20.53 2.73 -8.51
N GLU A 19 21.37 3.18 -9.45
CA GLU A 19 21.61 4.61 -9.72
C GLU A 19 20.40 5.34 -10.31
N ARG A 20 19.50 4.62 -10.99
CA ARG A 20 18.26 5.20 -11.55
C ARG A 20 17.14 5.37 -10.52
N ARG A 21 17.34 4.90 -9.30
CA ARG A 21 16.34 5.01 -8.23
C ARG A 21 16.13 6.46 -7.84
N ASN A 22 14.89 6.93 -7.96
CA ASN A 22 14.52 8.28 -7.58
C ASN A 22 13.34 8.28 -6.59
N ASP A 23 13.70 8.19 -5.31
CA ASP A 23 12.80 8.21 -4.17
C ASP A 23 11.79 9.37 -4.19
N LYS A 24 12.26 10.58 -4.52
CA LYS A 24 11.41 11.78 -4.58
C LYS A 24 10.35 11.69 -5.67
N LYS A 25 10.70 11.16 -6.85
CA LYS A 25 9.75 10.95 -7.96
C LYS A 25 8.80 9.80 -7.66
N LEU A 26 9.28 8.73 -7.02
CA LEU A 26 8.45 7.62 -6.55
C LEU A 26 7.36 8.12 -5.60
N LEU A 27 7.74 8.85 -4.54
CA LEU A 27 6.79 9.37 -3.56
C LEU A 27 5.78 10.33 -4.20
N LYS A 28 6.23 11.24 -5.08
CA LYS A 28 5.32 12.11 -5.84
C LYS A 28 4.34 11.32 -6.71
N CYS A 29 4.78 10.24 -7.35
CA CYS A 29 3.92 9.39 -8.18
C CYS A 29 2.85 8.70 -7.32
N LEU A 30 3.24 8.16 -6.17
CA LEU A 30 2.33 7.52 -5.24
C LEU A 30 1.32 8.51 -4.62
N GLN A 31 1.77 9.71 -4.23
CA GLN A 31 0.89 10.77 -3.74
C GLN A 31 -0.10 11.25 -4.80
N ARG A 32 0.32 11.36 -6.07
CA ARG A 32 -0.60 11.69 -7.18
C ARG A 32 -1.63 10.59 -7.39
N ALA A 33 -1.23 9.32 -7.30
CA ALA A 33 -2.16 8.20 -7.38
C ALA A 33 -3.17 8.22 -6.22
N LEU A 34 -2.71 8.55 -5.00
CA LEU A 34 -3.58 8.69 -3.83
C LEU A 34 -4.58 9.83 -4.00
N LYS A 35 -4.13 10.99 -4.49
CA LYS A 35 -5.01 12.13 -4.78
C LYS A 35 -6.07 11.77 -5.81
N ALA A 36 -5.67 11.11 -6.90
CA ALA A 36 -6.62 10.66 -7.93
C ALA A 36 -7.63 9.65 -7.37
N ALA A 37 -7.20 8.69 -6.55
CA ALA A 37 -8.10 7.74 -5.89
C ALA A 37 -9.09 8.45 -4.96
N ASN A 38 -8.67 9.50 -4.26
CA ASN A 38 -9.53 10.29 -3.39
C ASN A 38 -10.61 11.07 -4.14
N GLU A 39 -10.37 11.39 -5.42
CA GLU A 39 -11.32 12.09 -6.29
C GLU A 39 -12.26 11.12 -7.04
N CYS A 40 -11.98 9.81 -6.99
CA CYS A 40 -12.85 8.79 -7.59
C CYS A 40 -14.07 8.53 -6.72
N ILE A 41 -15.25 8.48 -7.34
CA ILE A 41 -16.50 8.09 -6.68
C ILE A 41 -16.67 6.56 -6.72
N LYS A 42 -16.28 5.94 -7.84
CA LYS A 42 -16.38 4.50 -8.07
C LYS A 42 -15.01 3.85 -7.86
N ASP A 43 -15.00 2.67 -7.23
CA ASP A 43 -13.80 1.83 -7.02
C ASP A 43 -12.66 2.50 -6.23
N GLN A 44 -12.96 3.60 -5.52
CA GLN A 44 -12.02 4.34 -4.68
C GLN A 44 -11.32 3.42 -3.66
N VAL A 45 -12.11 2.58 -2.97
CA VAL A 45 -11.60 1.64 -1.96
C VAL A 45 -10.66 0.62 -2.59
N GLU A 46 -11.01 0.06 -3.75
CA GLU A 46 -10.15 -0.86 -4.50
C GLU A 46 -8.82 -0.19 -4.87
N MET A 47 -8.87 1.07 -5.32
CA MET A 47 -7.66 1.83 -5.62
C MET A 47 -6.78 2.09 -4.39
N PHE A 48 -7.37 2.40 -3.23
CA PHE A 48 -6.59 2.54 -1.99
C PHE A 48 -5.89 1.24 -1.62
N VAL A 49 -6.56 0.09 -1.71
CA VAL A 49 -5.95 -1.23 -1.45
C VAL A 49 -4.81 -1.51 -2.46
N MET A 50 -4.99 -1.17 -3.74
CA MET A 50 -3.92 -1.29 -4.73
C MET A 50 -2.71 -0.39 -4.40
N ILE A 51 -2.96 0.85 -3.96
CA ILE A 51 -1.92 1.79 -3.58
C ILE A 51 -1.18 1.27 -2.34
N LEU A 52 -1.89 0.80 -1.31
CA LEU A 52 -1.28 0.18 -0.12
C LEU A 52 -0.34 -0.96 -0.51
N ASN A 53 -0.77 -1.86 -1.38
CA ASN A 53 0.08 -2.94 -1.89
C ASN A 53 1.35 -2.43 -2.61
N LYS A 54 1.28 -1.29 -3.31
CA LYS A 54 2.48 -0.66 -3.87
C LYS A 54 3.39 -0.08 -2.80
N TYR A 55 2.85 0.59 -1.78
CA TYR A 55 3.66 1.08 -0.66
C TYR A 55 4.36 -0.08 0.06
N LEU A 56 3.66 -1.19 0.32
CA LEU A 56 4.22 -2.40 0.91
C LEU A 56 5.41 -2.93 0.09
N PHE A 57 5.25 -3.04 -1.23
CA PHE A 57 6.35 -3.48 -2.11
C PHE A 57 7.62 -2.62 -2.01
N PHE A 58 7.48 -1.30 -1.91
CA PHE A 58 8.63 -0.40 -1.76
C PHE A 58 9.19 -0.38 -0.34
N PHE A 59 8.34 -0.61 0.66
CA PHE A 59 8.73 -0.73 2.06
C PHE A 59 9.59 -1.98 2.30
N GLU A 60 9.21 -3.14 1.73
CA GLU A 60 10.02 -4.39 1.80
C GLU A 60 11.42 -4.20 1.21
N ARG A 61 11.56 -3.30 0.22
CA ARG A 61 12.83 -2.96 -0.43
C ARG A 61 13.63 -1.88 0.30
N ARG A 62 13.21 -1.51 1.52
CA ARG A 62 13.83 -0.48 2.37
C ARG A 62 13.99 0.87 1.64
N CYS A 63 12.98 1.27 0.85
CA CYS A 63 12.96 2.60 0.24
C CYS A 63 12.87 3.66 1.36
N PRO A 64 13.86 4.57 1.49
CA PRO A 64 13.95 5.48 2.64
C PRO A 64 12.82 6.52 2.68
N THR A 65 12.18 6.79 1.54
CA THR A 65 11.03 7.72 1.50
C THR A 65 9.70 7.09 1.88
N ILE A 66 9.61 5.75 1.91
CA ILE A 66 8.39 5.05 2.31
C ILE A 66 8.48 4.73 3.79
N GLY A 67 7.88 5.61 4.59
CA GLY A 67 7.78 5.43 6.03
C GLY A 67 6.51 4.71 6.45
N MET A 68 6.58 4.06 7.61
CA MET A 68 5.46 3.36 8.25
C MET A 68 4.21 4.21 8.42
N LYS A 69 4.36 5.51 8.73
CA LYS A 69 3.24 6.44 8.85
C LYS A 69 2.31 6.46 7.63
N TYR A 70 2.86 6.26 6.43
CA TYR A 70 2.06 6.22 5.20
C TYR A 70 1.27 4.91 5.07
N LEU A 71 1.87 3.79 5.49
CA LEU A 71 1.20 2.50 5.53
C LEU A 71 0.05 2.54 6.53
N GLN A 72 0.31 3.00 7.75
CA GLN A 72 -0.71 3.12 8.80
C GLN A 72 -1.86 4.05 8.36
N GLY A 73 -1.54 5.22 7.79
CA GLY A 73 -2.54 6.15 7.30
C GLY A 73 -3.42 5.56 6.20
N LEU A 74 -2.84 4.77 5.28
CA LEU A 74 -3.60 4.09 4.23
C LEU A 74 -4.49 2.97 4.80
N ILE A 75 -4.01 2.21 5.78
CA ILE A 75 -4.78 1.17 6.48
C ILE A 75 -6.02 1.80 7.12
N CYS A 76 -5.84 2.85 7.93
CA CYS A 76 -6.95 3.56 8.56
C CYS A 76 -7.95 4.10 7.53
N LEU A 77 -7.48 4.77 6.48
CA LEU A 77 -8.33 5.30 5.41
C LEU A 77 -9.13 4.20 4.69
N ILE A 78 -8.50 3.07 4.39
CA ILE A 78 -9.18 1.95 3.72
C ILE A 78 -10.30 1.39 4.60
N GLU A 79 -10.06 1.22 5.90
CA GLU A 79 -11.07 0.67 6.80
C GLU A 79 -12.27 1.60 6.99
N GLU A 80 -12.03 2.92 7.12
CA GLU A 80 -13.10 3.93 7.15
C GLU A 80 -14.02 3.82 5.92
N HIS A 81 -13.43 3.72 4.73
CA HIS A 81 -14.22 3.58 3.50
C HIS A 81 -14.81 2.17 3.30
N LEU A 82 -14.20 1.12 3.84
CA LEU A 82 -14.75 -0.24 3.81
C LEU A 82 -16.02 -0.36 4.63
N GLN A 83 -16.16 0.39 5.73
CA GLN A 83 -17.40 0.41 6.52
C GLN A 83 -18.59 0.97 5.70
N GLN A 84 -18.32 1.90 4.79
CA GLN A 84 -19.32 2.54 3.93
C GLN A 84 -19.59 1.76 2.63
N LEU A 85 -18.78 0.75 2.33
CA LEU A 85 -18.89 -0.02 1.08
C LEU A 85 -20.11 -0.95 1.12
N GLU A 86 -20.90 -0.95 0.06
CA GLU A 86 -22.07 -1.83 -0.08
C GLU A 86 -21.67 -3.32 0.02
N ASP A 87 -22.56 -4.17 0.53
CA ASP A 87 -22.36 -5.63 0.57
C ASP A 87 -22.90 -6.30 -0.71
N ASP A 88 -22.49 -5.78 -1.86
CA ASP A 88 -22.73 -6.38 -3.17
C ASP A 88 -21.54 -7.28 -3.58
N GLU A 89 -21.60 -7.85 -4.78
CA GLU A 89 -20.52 -8.71 -5.29
C GLU A 89 -19.18 -7.96 -5.34
N ASN A 90 -19.21 -6.69 -5.76
CA ASN A 90 -18.01 -5.87 -5.83
C ASN A 90 -17.44 -5.57 -4.44
N GLY A 91 -18.30 -5.21 -3.49
CA GLY A 91 -17.93 -4.94 -2.11
C GLY A 91 -17.26 -6.13 -1.44
N ARG A 92 -17.83 -7.34 -1.60
CA ARG A 92 -17.21 -8.58 -1.09
C ARG A 92 -15.85 -8.85 -1.71
N ARG A 93 -15.69 -8.64 -3.02
CA ARG A 93 -14.40 -8.77 -3.73
C ARG A 93 -13.34 -7.84 -3.15
N ILE A 94 -13.71 -6.57 -2.91
CA ILE A 94 -12.80 -5.56 -2.35
C ILE A 94 -12.43 -5.89 -0.90
N ARG A 95 -13.40 -6.30 -0.07
CA ARG A 95 -13.16 -6.76 1.31
C ARG A 95 -12.19 -7.94 1.34
N ALA A 96 -12.39 -8.93 0.47
CA ALA A 96 -11.47 -10.07 0.35
C ALA A 96 -10.06 -9.65 -0.09
N TYR A 97 -9.95 -8.69 -1.02
CA TYR A 97 -8.67 -8.16 -1.47
C TYR A 97 -7.91 -7.44 -0.33
N TYR A 98 -8.60 -6.63 0.45
CA TYR A 98 -8.02 -5.99 1.63
C TYR A 98 -7.63 -7.02 2.70
N ALA A 99 -8.49 -7.99 3.01
CA ALA A 99 -8.20 -9.04 3.99
C ALA A 99 -6.95 -9.84 3.63
N ASN A 100 -6.74 -10.16 2.35
CA ASN A 100 -5.51 -10.80 1.88
C ASN A 100 -4.26 -9.92 2.08
N THR A 101 -4.41 -8.61 1.88
CA THR A 101 -3.34 -7.62 2.12
C THR A 101 -2.97 -7.55 3.61
N ILE A 102 -3.96 -7.53 4.50
CA ILE A 102 -3.73 -7.56 5.95
C ILE A 102 -3.12 -8.89 6.39
N LYS A 103 -3.57 -10.02 5.84
CA LYS A 103 -2.97 -11.34 6.10
C LYS A 103 -1.48 -11.36 5.71
N HIS A 104 -1.11 -10.74 4.58
CA HIS A 104 0.29 -10.58 4.18
C HIS A 104 1.08 -9.77 5.22
N ILE A 105 0.56 -8.62 5.65
CA ILE A 105 1.20 -7.79 6.68
C ILE A 105 1.39 -8.57 7.99
N LYS A 106 0.36 -9.26 8.47
CA LYS A 106 0.43 -10.09 9.69
C LYS A 106 1.46 -11.21 9.55
N SER A 107 1.51 -11.87 8.39
CA SER A 107 2.56 -12.87 8.10
C SER A 107 3.96 -12.27 8.17
N LYS A 108 4.12 -11.01 7.72
CA LYS A 108 5.41 -10.29 7.80
C LYS A 108 5.76 -9.87 9.22
N GLN A 109 4.79 -9.60 10.09
CA GLN A 109 5.03 -9.27 11.50
C GLN A 109 5.55 -10.46 12.32
N MET A 110 5.28 -11.69 11.88
CA MET A 110 5.79 -12.89 12.53
C MET A 110 7.27 -13.15 12.23
N GLU A 111 7.86 -12.45 11.25
CA GLU A 111 9.28 -12.58 10.90
C GLU A 111 10.17 -11.84 11.93
N PRO A 112 11.23 -12.47 12.47
CA PRO A 112 12.09 -11.83 13.45
C PRO A 112 12.83 -10.62 12.85
N GLY A 113 12.76 -9.48 13.54
CA GLY A 113 13.37 -8.22 13.07
C GLY A 113 12.62 -7.55 11.91
N SER A 114 11.37 -7.94 11.69
CA SER A 114 10.54 -7.37 10.64
C SER A 114 10.24 -5.88 10.89
N PRO A 115 10.39 -5.01 9.87
CA PRO A 115 10.02 -3.60 9.98
C PRO A 115 8.50 -3.39 10.06
N TYR A 116 7.71 -4.47 9.97
CA TYR A 116 6.24 -4.44 10.05
C TYR A 116 5.71 -4.45 11.48
N ASN A 117 6.54 -4.76 12.47
CA ASN A 117 6.09 -5.01 13.86
C ASN A 117 5.47 -3.79 14.53
N GLU A 118 5.81 -2.60 14.06
CA GLU A 118 5.26 -1.34 14.56
C GLU A 118 3.94 -0.94 13.85
N LEU A 119 3.48 -1.70 12.83
CA LEU A 119 2.19 -1.43 12.17
C LEU A 119 1.05 -1.99 13.00
N ASP A 120 0.06 -1.15 13.25
CA ASP A 120 -1.13 -1.54 13.98
C ASP A 120 -2.24 -1.90 12.99
N VAL A 121 -2.37 -3.20 12.74
CA VAL A 121 -3.39 -3.79 11.86
C VAL A 121 -4.57 -4.37 12.63
N ASP A 122 -4.54 -4.33 13.97
CA ASP A 122 -5.56 -4.95 14.83
C ASP A 122 -6.50 -3.92 15.47
N ARG A 123 -6.06 -2.68 15.72
CA ARG A 123 -6.92 -1.64 16.33
C ARG A 123 -8.02 -1.09 15.43
N VAL A 124 -8.02 -1.41 14.15
CA VAL A 124 -8.95 -0.79 13.19
C VAL A 124 -10.14 -1.72 12.85
N SER A 125 -9.98 -3.04 13.07
CA SER A 125 -11.08 -4.00 13.08
C SER A 125 -11.79 -4.03 14.44
N ALA A 126 -12.39 -2.92 14.85
CA ALA A 126 -13.42 -2.93 15.89
C ALA A 126 -14.78 -2.58 15.27
N PRO A 127 -15.84 -3.36 15.56
CA PRO A 127 -17.18 -3.18 14.99
C PRO A 127 -17.84 -1.86 15.39
#